data_AF-A0A2X0MMM7-F1
#
_entry.id   AF-A0A2X0MMM7-F1
#
_cell.length_a   1.000
_cell.length_b   1.000
_cell.length_c   1.000
_cell.angle_alpha   90.00
_cell.angle_beta   90.00
_cell.angle_gamma   90.00
#
_symmetry.space_group_name_H-M   'P 1'
#
loop_
_entity.id
_entity.type
_entity.pdbx_description
1 polymer ?
#
loop_
_entity_poly.entity_id
_entity_poly.type
_entity_poly.pdbx_seq_one_letter_code
_entity_poly.pdbx_strand_id
1 'polypeptide(L)'
;MCRIGAKLFMSSTGSPPTCTWFVTRLHVEFGRAYSGHSLRSGGTTHYVLRGFLPAEIQRIGRWKSAAWEEYIRISPELNMALLAHQK
;
A
#
# COMPACT_ATOMS: atom_id res chain seq x y z
N MET A 1 21.82 17.75 -20.49
CA MET A 1 20.38 17.63 -20.81
C MET A 1 19.77 16.55 -19.91
N CYS A 2 18.95 16.93 -18.94
CA CYS A 2 18.27 15.98 -18.06
C CYS A 2 17.10 15.35 -18.83
N ARG A 3 17.11 14.02 -19.05
CA ARG A 3 15.95 13.31 -19.61
C ARG A 3 14.77 13.50 -18.66
N ILE A 4 13.77 14.28 -19.09
CA ILE A 4 12.45 14.28 -18.45
C ILE A 4 11.84 12.91 -18.76
N GLY A 5 12.12 11.92 -17.91
CA GLY A 5 11.53 10.59 -18.04
C GLY A 5 10.01 10.71 -18.04
N ALA A 6 9.35 9.98 -18.93
CA ALA A 6 7.89 9.97 -19.08
C ALA A 6 7.23 9.79 -17.70
N LYS A 7 6.40 10.76 -17.32
CA LYS A 7 5.67 10.72 -16.05
C LYS A 7 4.46 9.81 -16.22
N LEU A 8 4.38 8.75 -15.41
CA LEU A 8 3.31 7.75 -15.51
C LEU A 8 1.93 8.31 -15.13
N PHE A 9 1.91 9.22 -14.15
CA PHE A 9 0.68 9.87 -13.70
C PHE A 9 0.77 11.38 -13.99
N MET A 10 -0.25 11.88 -14.68
CA MET A 10 -0.42 13.30 -14.95
C MET A 10 -1.84 13.73 -14.58
N SER A 11 -1.96 14.95 -14.06
CA SER A 11 -3.25 15.61 -13.90
C SER A 11 -3.78 16.07 -15.26
N SER A 12 -5.04 16.52 -15.29
CA SER A 12 -5.65 17.11 -16.49
C SER A 12 -4.92 18.35 -17.01
N THR A 13 -4.10 19.00 -16.16
CA THR A 13 -3.29 20.17 -16.56
C THR A 13 -1.90 19.78 -17.07
N GLY A 14 -1.61 18.48 -17.23
CA GLY A 14 -0.31 17.99 -17.70
C GLY A 14 0.79 18.03 -16.64
N SER A 15 0.47 18.38 -15.40
CA SER A 15 1.42 18.39 -14.28
C SER A 15 1.34 17.08 -13.48
N PRO A 16 2.47 16.57 -12.93
CA PRO A 16 2.43 15.41 -12.04
C PRO A 16 1.58 15.71 -10.79
N PRO A 17 0.72 14.77 -10.34
CA PRO A 17 -0.04 14.97 -9.11
C PRO A 17 0.89 15.03 -7.90
N THR A 18 0.55 15.91 -6.95
CA THR A 18 1.26 16.01 -5.66
C THR A 18 0.67 15.03 -4.64
N CYS A 19 1.40 14.77 -3.55
CA CYS A 19 0.88 13.97 -2.44
C CYS A 19 -0.41 14.59 -1.86
N THR A 20 -0.41 15.91 -1.64
CA THR A 20 -1.58 16.65 -1.14
C THR A 20 -2.78 16.51 -2.08
N TRP A 21 -2.56 16.63 -3.40
CA TRP A 21 -3.63 16.42 -4.38
C TRP A 21 -4.23 15.03 -4.26
N PHE A 22 -3.39 13.99 -4.20
CA PHE A 22 -3.84 12.60 -4.11
C PHE A 22 -4.63 12.35 -2.82
N VAL A 23 -4.10 12.76 -1.66
CA VAL A 23 -4.76 12.57 -0.35
C VAL A 23 -6.07 13.35 -0.28
N THR A 24 -6.12 14.57 -0.84
CA THR A 24 -7.35 15.36 -0.88
C THR A 24 -8.44 14.64 -1.67
N ARG A 25 -8.11 14.10 -2.85
CA ARG A 25 -9.05 13.31 -3.64
C ARG A 25 -9.46 12.03 -2.93
N LEU A 26 -8.52 11.34 -2.27
CA LEU A 26 -8.83 10.16 -1.47
C LEU A 26 -9.83 10.47 -0.36
N HIS A 27 -9.66 11.59 0.35
CA HIS A 27 -10.60 12.01 1.40
C HIS A 27 -11.98 12.36 0.86
N VAL A 28 -12.08 12.90 -0.35
CA VAL A 28 -13.37 13.21 -0.98
C VAL A 28 -14.15 11.93 -1.26
N GLU A 29 -13.48 10.89 -1.77
CA GLU A 29 -14.14 9.64 -2.19
C GLU A 29 -14.41 8.68 -1.02
N PHE A 30 -13.49 8.59 -0.05
CA PHE A 30 -13.54 7.56 1.00
C PHE A 30 -13.67 8.14 2.42
N GLY A 31 -13.51 9.46 2.59
CA GLY A 31 -13.53 10.12 3.89
C GLY A 31 -12.14 10.28 4.52
N ARG A 32 -12.08 11.07 5.61
CA ARG A 32 -10.83 11.50 6.26
C ARG A 32 -10.10 10.41 7.05
N ALA A 33 -10.74 9.26 7.24
CA ALA A 33 -10.12 8.11 7.89
C ALA A 33 -9.07 7.43 6.98
N TYR A 34 -9.10 7.69 5.67
CA TYR A 34 -8.25 7.03 4.69
C TYR A 34 -7.12 7.94 4.22
N SER A 35 -5.91 7.39 4.23
CA SER A 35 -4.69 8.04 3.71
C SER A 35 -3.88 7.06 2.87
N GLY A 36 -2.76 7.51 2.31
CA GLY A 36 -1.79 6.62 1.66
C GLY A 36 -1.33 5.46 2.56
N HIS A 37 -1.22 5.68 3.88
CA HIS A 37 -0.88 4.63 4.84
C HIS A 37 -1.98 3.57 4.96
N SER A 38 -3.25 3.98 4.93
CA SER A 38 -4.38 3.04 4.96
C SER A 38 -4.40 2.15 3.71
N LEU A 39 -4.12 2.71 2.53
CA LEU A 39 -4.02 1.96 1.28
C LEU A 39 -2.88 0.96 1.31
N ARG A 40 -1.72 1.36 1.85
CA ARG A 40 -0.61 0.41 2.08
C ARG A 40 -1.03 -0.71 3.03
N SER A 41 -1.71 -0.38 4.12
CA SER A 41 -2.17 -1.36 5.10
C SER A 41 -3.14 -2.37 4.49
N GLY A 42 -4.12 -1.89 3.73
CA GLY A 42 -5.07 -2.72 2.99
C GLY A 42 -4.37 -3.61 1.96
N GLY A 43 -3.43 -3.06 1.18
CA GLY A 43 -2.65 -3.82 0.20
C GLY A 43 -1.80 -4.92 0.83
N THR A 44 -1.05 -4.61 1.89
CA THR A 44 -0.28 -5.62 2.64
C THR A 44 -1.19 -6.73 3.14
N THR A 45 -2.28 -6.35 3.80
CA THR A 45 -3.25 -7.28 4.39
C THR A 45 -3.85 -8.19 3.31
N HIS A 46 -4.20 -7.63 2.14
CA HIS A 46 -4.70 -8.40 1.01
C HIS A 46 -3.73 -9.50 0.56
N TYR A 47 -2.45 -9.18 0.40
CA TYR A 47 -1.45 -10.17 -0.03
C TYR A 47 -1.19 -11.24 1.03
N VAL A 48 -1.15 -10.86 2.31
CA VAL A 48 -1.04 -11.81 3.43
C VAL A 48 -2.20 -12.80 3.42
N LEU A 49 -3.43 -12.31 3.30
CA LEU A 49 -4.63 -13.16 3.25
C LEU A 49 -4.66 -14.08 2.02
N ARG A 50 -3.93 -13.74 0.96
CA ARG A 50 -3.77 -14.56 -0.26
C ARG A 50 -2.61 -15.56 -0.16
N GLY A 51 -1.92 -15.62 0.98
CA GLY A 51 -0.83 -16.56 1.23
C GLY A 51 0.48 -16.20 0.52
N PHE A 52 0.68 -14.95 0.13
CA PHE A 52 1.95 -14.51 -0.46
C PHE A 52 3.07 -14.62 0.56
N LEU A 53 4.27 -14.98 0.10
CA LEU A 53 5.43 -15.10 0.97
C LEU A 53 5.91 -13.70 1.44
N PRO A 54 6.47 -13.60 2.66
CA PRO A 54 7.06 -12.36 3.17
C PRO A 54 7.97 -11.63 2.18
N ALA A 55 8.86 -12.35 1.50
CA ALA A 55 9.79 -11.78 0.53
C ALA A 55 9.07 -11.18 -0.71
N GLU A 56 7.95 -11.77 -1.12
CA GLU A 56 7.15 -11.28 -2.23
C GLU A 56 6.44 -9.98 -1.86
N ILE A 57 5.80 -9.97 -0.68
CA ILE A 57 5.13 -8.79 -0.13
C ILE A 57 6.14 -7.64 0.04
N GLN A 58 7.31 -7.94 0.61
CA GLN A 58 8.39 -6.97 0.77
C GLN A 58 8.82 -6.36 -0.57
N ARG A 59 9.01 -7.20 -1.59
CA ARG A 59 9.38 -6.78 -2.94
C ARG A 59 8.29 -5.94 -3.61
N ILE A 60 7.03 -6.34 -3.51
CA ILE A 60 5.88 -5.63 -4.09
C ILE A 60 5.75 -4.23 -3.46
N GLY A 61 5.78 -4.14 -2.14
CA GLY A 61 5.66 -2.87 -1.42
C GLY A 61 6.93 -2.01 -1.43
N ARG A 62 8.04 -2.55 -1.96
CA ARG A 62 9.37 -1.92 -2.05
C ARG A 62 9.92 -1.52 -0.68
N TRP A 63 9.70 -2.36 0.33
CA TRP A 63 10.24 -2.12 1.67
C TRP A 63 11.68 -2.62 1.78
N LYS A 64 12.52 -1.83 2.44
CA LYS A 64 13.93 -2.18 2.68
C LYS A 64 14.11 -3.15 3.84
N SER A 65 13.12 -3.26 4.72
CA SER A 65 13.14 -4.09 5.93
C SER A 65 11.77 -4.74 6.15
N ALA A 66 11.67 -5.51 7.23
CA ALA A 66 10.43 -6.11 7.74
C ALA A 66 9.37 -5.09 8.25
N ALA A 67 9.58 -3.78 8.08
CA ALA A 67 8.63 -2.73 8.47
C ALA A 67 7.24 -2.85 7.79
N TRP A 68 7.09 -3.74 6.82
CA TRP A 68 5.81 -4.05 6.20
C TRP A 68 4.85 -4.82 7.12
N GLU A 69 5.37 -5.53 8.12
CA GLU A 69 4.57 -6.31 9.06
C GLU A 69 3.62 -5.41 9.89
N GLU A 70 4.05 -4.19 10.23
CA GLU A 70 3.23 -3.19 10.94
C GLU A 70 1.99 -2.73 10.15
N TYR A 71 1.98 -2.96 8.84
CA TYR A 71 0.87 -2.62 7.95
C TYR A 71 -0.19 -3.72 7.87
N ILE A 72 0.04 -4.89 8.47
CA ILE A 72 -0.96 -5.97 8.52
C ILE A 72 -2.07 -5.59 9.50
N ARG A 73 -3.31 -5.54 9.02
CA ARG A 73 -4.51 -5.22 9.81
C ARG A 73 -5.49 -6.38 9.72
N ILE A 74 -5.28 -7.37 10.56
CA ILE A 74 -6.08 -8.61 10.61
C ILE A 74 -6.60 -8.76 12.04
N SER A 75 -7.83 -9.27 12.21
CA SER A 75 -8.32 -9.58 13.55
C SER A 75 -7.43 -10.64 14.22
N PRO A 76 -7.29 -10.65 15.56
CA PRO A 76 -6.44 -11.61 16.24
C PRO A 76 -6.72 -13.08 15.87
N GLU A 77 -7.99 -13.40 15.63
CA GLU A 77 -8.46 -14.76 15.29
C GLU A 77 -8.00 -15.17 13.90
N LEU A 78 -8.12 -14.29 12.91
CA LEU A 78 -7.64 -14.54 11.55
C LEU A 78 -6.11 -14.58 11.49
N ASN A 79 -5.42 -13.76 12.29
CA ASN A 79 -3.96 -13.79 12.38
C ASN A 79 -3.45 -15.12 12.94
N MET A 80 -4.11 -15.65 13.98
CA MET A 80 -3.82 -16.98 14.53
C MET A 80 -4.02 -18.09 13.49
N ALA A 81 -5.11 -18.04 12.72
CA ALA A 81 -5.37 -19.01 11.66
C ALA A 81 -4.32 -18.95 10.54
N LEU A 82 -3.89 -17.76 10.12
CA LEU A 82 -2.83 -17.57 9.13
C LEU A 82 -1.49 -18.18 9.59
N LEU A 83 -1.10 -17.96 10.85
CA LEU A 83 0.14 -18.52 11.40
C LEU A 83 0.07 -20.06 11.50
N ALA A 84 -1.10 -20.62 11.77
CA ALA A 84 -1.31 -22.07 11.82
C ALA A 84 -1.20 -22.73 10.44
N HIS A 85 -1.63 -22.04 9.37
CA HIS A 85 -1.56 -22.53 7.99
C HIS A 85 -0.16 -22.43 7.36
N GLN A 86 0.77 -21.70 7.97
CA GLN A 86 2.16 -21.57 7.49
C GLN A 86 3.12 -22.62 8.07
N LYS A 87 2.63 -23.62 8.81
CA LYS A 87 3.39 -24.79 9.26
C LYS A 87 3.20 -25.98 8.32
#